data_AF-A0A087UWA4-F1
#
_entry.id   AF-A0A087UWA4-F1
#
_cell.length_a   1.000
_cell.length_b   1.000
_cell.length_c   1.000
_cell.angle_alpha   90.00
_cell.angle_beta   90.00
_cell.angle_gamma   90.00
#
_symmetry.space_group_name_H-M   'P 1'
#
loop_
_entity.id
_entity.type
_entity.pdbx_description
1 polymer ?
#
loop_
_entity_poly.entity_id
_entity_poly.type
_entity_poly.pdbx_seq_one_letter_code
_entity_poly.pdbx_strand_id
1 'polypeptide(L)'
;MLFSFAQTTYPTHKQNTLLHIHLQISSQNHARTAFFLSEVYEYITKLKIKSSRKLDLITNKMLKNRGVLMILKLTEISNDMLYFGPFPTLWKSAVISPVLKPNKSPSDPVSYQLIS
;
A
#
# COMPACT_ATOMS: atom_id res chain seq x y z
N MET A 1 36.32 28.19 -0.48
CA MET A 1 35.24 27.53 0.28
C MET A 1 34.92 26.21 -0.41
N LEU A 2 35.44 25.10 0.11
CA LEU A 2 35.14 23.75 -0.36
C LEU A 2 34.31 23.07 0.74
N PHE A 3 33.04 22.79 0.48
CA PHE A 3 32.23 22.00 1.38
C PHE A 3 32.63 20.53 1.23
N SER A 4 33.37 20.04 2.23
CA SER A 4 33.69 18.63 2.42
C SER A 4 32.40 17.90 2.82
N PHE A 5 31.87 17.06 1.93
CA PHE A 5 30.82 16.12 2.31
C PHE A 5 31.43 15.02 3.17
N ALA A 6 31.07 15.01 4.45
CA ALA A 6 31.38 13.89 5.34
C ALA A 6 30.71 12.63 4.80
N GLN A 7 31.52 11.66 4.36
CA GLN A 7 31.05 10.29 4.14
C GLN A 7 30.70 9.71 5.51
N THR A 8 29.40 9.67 5.84
CA THR A 8 28.92 8.93 7.00
C THR A 8 29.19 7.45 6.75
N THR A 9 30.20 6.91 7.41
CA THR A 9 30.57 5.49 7.37
C THR A 9 29.50 4.68 8.09
N TYR A 10 28.45 4.30 7.37
CA TYR A 10 27.56 3.22 7.82
C TYR A 10 28.35 1.91 7.77
N PRO A 11 28.36 1.10 8.83
CA PRO A 11 29.20 -0.09 8.89
C PRO A 11 28.82 -1.05 7.74
N THR A 12 29.83 -1.46 6.97
CA THR A 12 29.75 -2.29 5.77
C THR A 12 28.93 -3.57 5.98
N HIS A 13 28.94 -4.10 7.22
CA HIS A 13 28.12 -5.25 7.61
C HIS A 13 26.60 -4.96 7.55
N LYS A 14 26.14 -3.77 7.96
CA LYS A 14 24.72 -3.39 7.87
C LYS A 14 24.28 -3.13 6.42
N GLN A 15 25.14 -2.54 5.59
CA GLN A 15 24.85 -2.35 4.17
C GLN A 15 24.73 -3.71 3.46
N ASN A 16 25.66 -4.64 3.72
CA ASN A 16 25.58 -5.99 3.16
C ASN A 16 24.34 -6.74 3.64
N THR A 17 23.91 -6.55 4.89
CA THR A 17 22.68 -7.16 5.40
C THR A 17 21.43 -6.59 4.71
N LEU A 18 21.37 -5.28 4.49
CA LEU A 18 20.27 -4.64 3.75
C LEU A 18 20.23 -5.07 2.28
N LEU A 19 21.40 -5.20 1.63
CA LEU A 19 21.50 -5.72 0.26
C LEU A 19 21.08 -7.19 0.18
N HIS A 20 21.49 -8.02 1.14
CA HIS A 20 21.04 -9.42 1.23
C HIS A 20 19.53 -9.52 1.46
N ILE A 21 18.96 -8.68 2.33
CA ILE A 21 17.51 -8.62 2.55
C ILE A 21 16.79 -8.21 1.26
N HIS A 22 17.29 -7.19 0.54
CA HIS A 22 16.73 -6.76 -0.73
C HIS A 22 16.80 -7.84 -1.83
N LEU A 23 17.91 -8.56 -1.92
CA LEU A 23 18.11 -9.68 -2.86
C LEU A 23 17.25 -10.91 -2.51
N GLN A 24 17.04 -11.16 -1.21
CA GLN A 24 16.21 -12.27 -0.75
C GLN A 24 14.72 -11.98 -0.91
N ILE A 25 14.29 -10.72 -0.72
CA ILE A 25 12.92 -10.27 -1.02
C ILE A 25 12.62 -10.39 -2.52
N SER A 26 13.60 -10.13 -3.39
CA SER A 26 13.41 -10.26 -4.84
C SER A 26 13.41 -11.72 -5.33
N SER A 27 14.09 -12.65 -4.64
CA SER A 27 14.08 -14.07 -5.03
C SER A 27 12.83 -14.84 -4.56
N GLN A 28 12.16 -14.40 -3.50
CA GLN A 28 10.94 -15.05 -2.95
C GLN A 28 9.64 -14.66 -3.69
N ASN A 29 9.69 -13.79 -4.70
CA ASN A 29 8.49 -13.32 -5.43
C ASN A 29 8.06 -14.20 -6.61
N HIS A 30 8.77 -15.29 -6.90
CA HIS A 30 8.45 -16.15 -8.05
C HIS A 30 7.46 -17.27 -7.69
N ALA A 31 6.16 -16.96 -7.67
CA ALA A 31 5.12 -18.01 -7.77
C ALA A 31 3.72 -17.58 -8.25
N ARG A 32 3.42 -16.30 -8.47
CA ARG A 32 2.23 -15.88 -9.24
C ARG A 32 2.55 -14.69 -10.12
N THR A 33 2.69 -14.94 -11.42
CA THR A 33 3.24 -13.98 -12.38
C THR A 33 2.22 -12.96 -12.87
N ALA A 34 0.92 -13.19 -12.70
CA ALA A 34 -0.14 -12.26 -13.07
C ALA A 34 -1.47 -12.61 -12.38
N PHE A 35 -2.25 -11.60 -12.03
CA PHE A 35 -3.67 -11.70 -11.72
C PHE A 35 -4.49 -11.83 -13.00
N PHE A 36 -5.49 -12.71 -12.97
CA PHE A 36 -6.50 -12.81 -14.02
C PHE A 36 -7.66 -11.83 -13.80
N LEU A 37 -8.34 -11.47 -14.89
CA LEU A 37 -9.53 -10.62 -14.84
C LEU A 37 -10.63 -11.19 -13.93
N SER A 38 -10.83 -12.52 -13.96
CA SER A 38 -11.83 -13.22 -13.15
C SER A 38 -11.53 -13.12 -11.66
N GLU A 39 -10.26 -13.25 -11.26
CA GLU A 39 -9.84 -13.11 -9.87
C GLU A 39 -10.13 -11.69 -9.38
N VAL A 40 -9.71 -10.67 -10.15
CA VAL A 40 -9.98 -9.27 -9.82
C VAL A 40 -11.48 -9.01 -9.75
N TYR A 41 -12.26 -9.53 -10.69
CA TYR A 41 -13.72 -9.44 -10.65
C TYR A 41 -14.30 -10.02 -9.34
N GLU A 42 -13.86 -11.22 -8.94
CA GLU A 42 -14.31 -11.89 -7.72
C GLU A 42 -13.93 -11.11 -6.45
N TYR A 43 -12.76 -10.49 -6.41
CA TYR A 43 -12.41 -9.62 -5.29
C TYR A 43 -13.31 -8.40 -5.21
N ILE A 44 -13.62 -7.77 -6.35
CA ILE A 44 -14.47 -6.58 -6.35
C ILE A 44 -15.92 -6.94 -5.93
N THR A 45 -16.43 -8.13 -6.27
CA THR A 45 -17.77 -8.56 -5.79
C THR A 45 -17.82 -8.73 -4.27
N LYS A 46 -16.71 -9.13 -3.65
CA LYS A 46 -16.59 -9.29 -2.18
C LYS A 46 -16.51 -7.98 -1.40
N LEU A 47 -16.24 -6.84 -2.04
CA LEU A 47 -16.09 -5.54 -1.36
C LEU A 47 -17.37 -5.10 -0.61
N LYS A 48 -17.24 -4.52 0.59
CA LYS A 48 -18.39 -3.94 1.31
C LYS A 48 -18.75 -2.57 0.73
N ILE A 49 -20.03 -2.38 0.36
CA ILE A 49 -20.51 -1.13 -0.27
C ILE A 49 -20.37 0.06 0.69
N LYS A 50 -20.63 -0.14 1.98
CA LYS A 50 -20.65 0.92 3.01
C LYS A 50 -19.25 1.23 3.60
N SER A 51 -18.17 0.98 2.86
CA SER A 51 -16.82 1.31 3.34
C SER A 51 -16.61 2.82 3.37
N SER A 52 -15.76 3.32 4.29
CA SER A 52 -15.44 4.74 4.39
C SER A 52 -14.80 5.24 3.09
N ARG A 53 -15.14 6.48 2.69
CA ARG A 53 -14.48 7.14 1.56
C ARG A 53 -13.01 7.36 1.91
N LYS A 54 -12.11 6.74 1.15
CA LYS A 54 -10.67 7.03 1.21
C LYS A 54 -10.36 8.27 0.38
N LEU A 55 -9.13 8.77 0.54
CA LEU A 55 -8.60 10.02 0.00
C LEU A 55 -8.79 10.16 -1.53
N ASP A 56 -8.87 9.03 -2.24
CA ASP A 56 -8.95 8.91 -3.70
C ASP A 56 -10.37 9.10 -4.27
N LEU A 57 -11.40 9.27 -3.43
CA LEU A 57 -12.81 9.45 -3.81
C LEU A 57 -13.42 8.29 -4.62
N ILE A 58 -12.68 7.20 -4.85
CA ILE A 58 -13.15 6.00 -5.54
C ILE A 58 -13.88 5.12 -4.52
N THR A 59 -15.21 5.03 -4.63
CA THR A 59 -16.00 4.23 -3.69
C THR A 59 -16.10 2.76 -4.13
N ASN A 60 -16.22 1.85 -3.16
CA ASN A 60 -16.54 0.44 -3.43
C ASN A 60 -17.87 0.29 -4.21
N LYS A 61 -18.80 1.23 -4.06
CA LYS A 61 -20.02 1.27 -4.86
C LYS A 61 -19.72 1.49 -6.34
N MET A 62 -18.85 2.44 -6.67
CA MET A 62 -18.38 2.67 -8.05
C MET A 62 -17.65 1.45 -8.59
N LEU A 63 -16.79 0.83 -7.76
CA LEU A 63 -16.14 -0.41 -8.12
C LEU A 63 -17.13 -1.56 -8.30
N LYS A 64 -18.29 -1.58 -7.63
CA LYS A 64 -19.30 -2.64 -7.83
C LYS A 64 -20.20 -2.40 -9.03
N ASN A 65 -20.53 -1.15 -9.33
CA ASN A 65 -21.35 -0.74 -10.49
C ASN A 65 -20.54 -0.62 -11.80
N ARG A 66 -19.43 -1.36 -11.92
CA ARG A 66 -18.35 -1.12 -12.88
C ARG A 66 -18.71 -1.35 -14.36
N GLY A 67 -18.05 -0.61 -15.24
CA GLY A 67 -17.83 -1.02 -16.63
C GLY A 67 -16.61 -1.94 -16.76
N VAL A 68 -16.58 -2.80 -17.78
CA VAL A 68 -15.50 -3.79 -18.05
C VAL A 68 -14.10 -3.16 -18.05
N LEU A 69 -13.99 -1.93 -18.54
CA LEU A 69 -12.72 -1.18 -18.59
C LEU A 69 -12.06 -0.97 -17.22
N MET A 70 -12.86 -0.78 -16.16
CA MET A 70 -12.33 -0.60 -14.81
C MET A 70 -11.65 -1.88 -14.30
N ILE A 71 -12.22 -3.04 -14.59
CA ILE A 71 -11.65 -4.33 -14.19
C ILE A 71 -10.34 -4.56 -14.92
N LEU A 72 -10.31 -4.32 -16.23
CA LEU A 72 -9.10 -4.41 -17.05
C LEU A 72 -7.97 -3.54 -16.48
N LYS A 73 -8.27 -2.27 -16.18
CA LYS A 73 -7.27 -1.34 -15.63
C LYS A 73 -6.78 -1.72 -14.24
N LEU A 74 -7.66 -2.21 -13.37
CA LEU A 74 -7.25 -2.72 -12.06
C LEU A 74 -6.37 -3.96 -12.18
N THR A 75 -6.68 -4.88 -13.10
CA THR A 75 -5.82 -6.04 -13.37
C THR A 75 -4.46 -5.62 -13.90
N GLU A 76 -4.40 -4.71 -14.87
CA GLU A 76 -3.15 -4.17 -15.44
C GLU A 76 -2.27 -3.53 -14.36
N ILE A 77 -2.82 -2.59 -13.59
CA ILE A 77 -2.08 -1.93 -12.50
C ILE A 77 -1.62 -2.95 -11.45
N SER A 78 -2.44 -3.94 -11.13
CA SER A 78 -2.06 -4.99 -10.15
C SER A 78 -0.89 -5.83 -10.66
N ASN A 79 -0.87 -6.16 -11.94
CA ASN A 79 0.20 -6.94 -12.56
C ASN A 79 1.47 -6.11 -12.70
N ASP A 80 1.35 -4.84 -13.10
CA ASP A 80 2.47 -3.90 -13.16
C ASP A 80 3.12 -3.75 -11.78
N MET A 81 2.33 -3.61 -10.72
CA MET A 81 2.87 -3.51 -9.35
C MET A 81 3.64 -4.76 -8.94
N LEU A 82 3.15 -5.95 -9.28
CA LEU A 82 3.85 -7.20 -9.01
C LEU A 82 5.15 -7.31 -9.82
N TYR A 83 5.13 -6.84 -11.07
CA TYR A 83 6.27 -6.92 -11.98
C TYR A 83 7.38 -5.93 -11.62
N PHE A 84 7.01 -4.65 -11.45
CA PHE A 84 7.99 -3.60 -11.18
C PHE A 84 8.53 -3.68 -9.76
N GLY A 85 7.68 -3.98 -8.76
CA GLY A 85 8.07 -4.15 -7.36
C GLY A 85 7.93 -2.93 -6.44
N PRO A 86 8.30 -1.68 -6.82
CA PRO A 86 8.13 -0.53 -5.94
C PRO A 86 6.71 0.05 -6.03
N PHE A 87 6.07 0.19 -4.87
CA PHE A 87 4.83 0.96 -4.73
C PHE A 87 5.10 2.47 -4.72
N PRO A 88 4.16 3.29 -5.24
CA PRO A 88 4.24 4.75 -5.17
C PRO A 88 4.48 5.24 -3.74
N THR A 89 5.36 6.23 -3.56
CA THR A 89 5.66 6.80 -2.23
C THR A 89 4.41 7.31 -1.53
N LEU A 90 3.46 7.87 -2.28
CA LEU A 90 2.19 8.36 -1.77
C LEU A 90 1.37 7.25 -1.07
N TRP A 91 1.51 5.99 -1.50
CA TRP A 91 0.81 4.87 -0.87
C TRP A 91 1.49 4.40 0.43
N LYS A 92 2.76 4.79 0.62
CA LYS A 92 3.51 4.55 1.86
C LYS A 92 3.30 5.66 2.89
N SER A 93 2.79 6.81 2.46
CA SER A 93 2.47 7.95 3.31
C SER A 93 1.01 7.84 3.80
N ALA A 94 0.82 7.48 5.06
CA ALA A 94 -0.49 7.47 5.69
C ALA A 94 -0.81 8.82 6.35
N VAL A 95 -2.02 9.34 6.14
CA VAL A 95 -2.55 10.45 6.95
C VAL A 95 -3.16 9.83 8.20
N ILE A 96 -2.57 10.12 9.35
CA ILE A 96 -3.06 9.62 10.64
C ILE A 96 -4.32 10.41 11.02
N SER A 97 -5.48 9.76 10.92
CA SER A 97 -6.76 10.34 11.38
C SER A 97 -7.20 9.68 12.68
N PRO A 98 -7.08 10.37 13.83
CA PRO A 98 -7.54 9.83 15.10
C PRO A 98 -9.08 9.82 15.15
N VAL A 99 -9.67 8.65 15.33
CA VAL A 99 -11.12 8.46 15.51
C VAL A 99 -11.42 8.05 16.93
N LEU A 100 -12.32 8.79 17.59
CA LEU A 100 -12.72 8.51 18.96
C LEU A 100 -13.45 7.16 19.06
N LYS A 101 -13.00 6.29 19.96
CA LYS A 101 -13.69 5.03 20.26
C LYS A 101 -15.04 5.33 20.92
N PRO A 102 -16.09 4.54 20.62
CA PRO A 102 -17.37 4.72 21.28
C PRO A 102 -17.24 4.55 22.80
N ASN A 103 -17.95 5.39 23.55
CA ASN A 103 -18.01 5.39 25.03
C ASN A 103 -16.68 5.66 25.76
N LYS A 104 -15.74 6.38 25.13
CA LYS A 104 -14.48 6.81 25.75
C LYS A 104 -14.38 8.34 25.83
N SER A 105 -13.60 8.83 26.79
CA SER A 105 -13.41 10.27 27.03
C SER A 105 -12.56 10.91 25.90
N PRO A 106 -13.00 12.02 25.29
CA PRO A 106 -12.21 12.74 24.30
C PRO A 106 -10.91 13.35 24.84
N SER A 107 -10.82 13.56 26.16
CA SER A 107 -9.64 14.17 26.79
C SER A 107 -8.46 13.20 26.92
N ASP A 108 -8.72 11.90 26.83
CA ASP A 108 -7.69 10.88 26.99
C ASP A 108 -7.15 10.43 25.62
N PRO A 109 -5.84 10.56 25.33
CA PRO A 109 -5.29 10.19 24.03
C PRO A 109 -5.47 8.69 23.70
N VAL A 110 -5.59 7.83 24.72
CA VAL A 110 -5.82 6.38 24.58
C VAL A 110 -7.22 6.04 24.05
N SER A 111 -8.15 7.00 24.14
CA SER A 111 -9.52 6.89 23.64
C SER A 111 -9.62 6.94 22.12
N TYR A 112 -8.56 7.38 21.43
CA TYR A 112 -8.55 7.43 19.97
C TYR A 112 -7.99 6.13 19.38
N GLN A 113 -8.56 5.74 18.24
CA GLN A 113 -8.02 4.72 17.35
C GLN A 113 -7.43 5.42 16.13
N LEU A 114 -6.17 5.11 15.81
CA LEU A 114 -5.57 5.60 14.58
C LEU A 114 -6.10 4.79 13.41
N ILE A 115 -6.59 5.50 12.40
CA ILE A 115 -6.98 4.92 11.12
C ILE A 115 -5.99 5.43 10.06
N SER A 116 -5.51 4.50 9.24
CA SER A 116 -4.65 4.74 8.08
C SER A 116 -5.39 4.50 6.77
#